data_AF-A0A453NKJ2-F1
#
_entry.id   AF-A0A453NKJ2-F1
#
_cell.length_a   1.000
_cell.length_b   1.000
_cell.length_c   1.000
_cell.angle_alpha   90.00
_cell.angle_beta   90.00
_cell.angle_gamma   90.00
#
_symmetry.space_group_name_H-M   'P 1'
#
loop_
_entity.id
_entity.type
_entity.pdbx_description
1 polymer ?
#
loop_
_entity_poly.entity_id
_entity_poly.type
_entity_poly.pdbx_seq_one_letter_code
_entity_poly.pdbx_strand_id
1 'polypeptide(L)' 'VRAEELERACRVACWCIQDQEAHRPTMAQAVQALEGVVHVDMPPMPRTLQNLTLA' A
#
# COMPACT_ATOMS: atom_id res chain seq x y z
N VAL A 1 4.30 1.37 18.62
CA VAL A 1 4.47 1.63 17.18
C VAL A 1 4.33 3.12 16.97
N ARG A 2 5.29 3.77 16.30
CA ARG A 2 5.21 5.21 16.01
C ARG A 2 4.19 5.48 14.89
N ALA A 3 3.57 6.65 14.86
CA ALA A 3 2.57 6.99 13.84
C ALA A 3 3.10 6.79 12.41
N GLU A 4 4.35 7.16 12.17
CA GLU A 4 5.04 6.99 10.88
C GLU A 4 5.21 5.52 10.47
N GLU A 5 5.51 4.63 11.42
CA GLU A 5 5.64 3.19 11.17
C GLU A 5 4.29 2.58 10.83
N LEU A 6 3.24 3.00 11.55
CA LEU A 6 1.87 2.59 11.28
C LEU A 6 1.44 3.06 9.88
N GLU A 7 1.70 4.33 9.55
CA GLU A 7 1.37 4.88 8.24
C GLU A 7 2.05 4.12 7.11
N ARG A 8 3.37 3.86 7.20
CA ARG A 8 4.08 3.06 6.20
C ARG A 8 3.52 1.64 6.11
N ALA A 9 3.29 0.98 7.24
CA ALA A 9 2.72 -0.36 7.25
C ALA A 9 1.34 -0.41 6.57
N CYS A 10 0.47 0.56 6.85
CA CYS A 10 -0.82 0.69 6.20
C CYS A 10 -0.69 0.92 4.69
N ARG A 11 0.20 1.82 4.25
CA ARG A 11 0.44 2.06 2.82
C ARG A 11 0.94 0.80 2.10
N VAL A 12 1.92 0.10 2.67
CA VAL A 12 2.45 -1.15 2.10
C VAL A 12 1.36 -2.23 2.02
N ALA A 13 0.58 -2.42 3.09
CA ALA A 13 -0.51 -3.39 3.11
C ALA A 13 -1.53 -3.10 2.00
N CYS A 14 -1.93 -1.83 1.84
CA CYS A 14 -2.86 -1.40 0.81
C CYS A 14 -2.29 -1.54 -0.63
N TRP A 15 -0.98 -1.46 -0.83
CA TRP A 15 -0.33 -1.78 -2.10
C TRP A 15 -0.30 -3.29 -2.38
N CYS A 16 -0.09 -4.13 -1.35
CA CYS A 16 -0.03 -5.59 -1.50
C CYS A 16 -1.36 -6.22 -1.92
N ILE A 17 -2.49 -5.61 -1.56
CA ILE A 17 -3.84 -6.11 -1.88
C ILE A 17 -4.42 -5.52 -3.17
N GLN A 18 -3.64 -4.80 -3.96
CA GLN A 18 -4.11 -4.20 -5.22
C GLN A 18 -4.57 -5.27 -6.21
N ASP A 19 -5.66 -4.99 -6.94
CA ASP A 19 -6.27 -5.94 -7.88
C ASP A 19 -5.29 -6.35 -8.99
N GLN A 20 -4.56 -5.38 -9.55
CA GLN A 20 -3.55 -5.67 -10.58
C GLN A 20 -2.28 -6.14 -9.90
N GLU A 21 -1.85 -7.37 -10.20
CA GLU A 21 -0.61 -7.92 -9.68
C GLU A 21 0.61 -7.06 -10.06
N ALA A 22 0.59 -6.47 -11.26
CA ALA A 22 1.63 -5.56 -11.73
C ALA A 22 1.81 -4.29 -10.88
N HIS A 23 0.81 -3.94 -10.06
CA HIS A 23 0.88 -2.80 -9.14
C HIS A 23 1.38 -3.20 -7.75
N ARG A 24 1.44 -4.50 -7.44
CA ARG A 24 1.90 -4.96 -6.12
C ARG A 24 3.41 -4.82 -6.03
N PRO A 25 3.95 -4.41 -4.87
CA PRO A 25 5.38 -4.33 -4.67
C PRO A 25 5.99 -5.73 -4.65
N THR A 26 7.23 -5.83 -5.12
CA THR A 26 8.05 -7.01 -4.86
C THR A 26 8.33 -7.14 -3.36
N MET A 27 8.68 -8.33 -2.90
CA MET A 27 9.06 -8.54 -1.50
C MET A 27 10.22 -7.64 -1.07
N ALA A 28 11.20 -7.40 -1.95
CA ALA A 28 12.31 -6.49 -1.67
C ALA A 28 11.83 -5.05 -1.43
N GLN A 29 10.94 -4.54 -2.28
CA GLN A 29 10.36 -3.19 -2.12
C GLN A 29 9.51 -3.09 -0.86
N ALA A 30 8.72 -4.13 -0.54
CA ALA A 30 7.88 -4.15 0.65
C ALA A 30 8.73 -4.10 1.94
N VAL A 31 9.83 -4.86 2.02
CA VAL A 31 10.74 -4.84 3.16
C VAL A 31 11.42 -3.48 3.30
N GLN A 32 11.99 -2.95 2.22
CA GLN A 32 12.65 -1.63 2.22
C GLN A 32 11.69 -0.53 2.68
N ALA A 33 10.43 -0.59 2.26
CA ALA A 33 9.40 0.36 2.67
C ALA A 33 9.06 0.26 4.17
N LEU A 34 8.88 -0.96 4.68
CA LEU A 34 8.58 -1.20 6.09
C LEU A 34 9.74 -0.72 7.00
N GLU A 35 10.97 -0.99 6.58
CA GLU A 35 12.20 -0.51 7.23
C GLU A 35 12.39 1.01 7.12
N GLY A 36 11.62 1.69 6.24
CA GLY A 36 11.70 3.14 6.02
C GLY A 36 12.87 3.58 5.15
N VAL A 37 13.49 2.64 4.42
CA VAL A 37 14.58 2.90 3.47
C VAL A 37 14.06 3.64 2.23
N VAL A 38 12.83 3.32 1.80
CA VAL A 38 12.18 3.96 0.66
C VAL A 38 10.84 4.59 1.08
N HIS A 39 10.52 5.74 0.47
CA HIS A 39 9.20 6.34 0.61
C HIS A 39 8.18 5.50 -0.16
N VAL A 40 6.97 5.37 0.40
CA VAL A 40 5.85 4.69 -0.25
C VAL A 40 4.76 5.70 -0.46
N ASP A 41 4.37 5.92 -1.71
CA ASP A 41 3.25 6.79 -2.05
C ASP A 41 1.92 6.18 -1.62
N MET A 42 0.88 7.02 -1.54
CA MET A 42 -0.46 6.57 -1.25
C MET A 42 -0.92 5.57 -2.34
N PRO A 43 -1.39 4.37 -1.97
CA PRO A 43 -1.90 3.41 -2.95
C PRO A 43 -3.18 3.92 -3.61
N PRO A 44 -3.46 3.50 -4.84
CA PRO A 44 -4.72 3.82 -5.49
C PRO A 44 -5.88 3.19 -4.72
N MET A 45 -7.04 3.86 -4.75
CA MET A 45 -8.26 3.35 -4.14
C MET A 45 -8.62 1.99 -4.76
N PRO A 46 -8.82 0.92 -3.96
CA PRO A 46 -9.25 -0.37 -4.49
C PRO A 46 -10.55 -0.24 -5.28
N ARG A 47 -10.68 -0.94 -6.42
CA ARG A 47 -11.89 -0.85 -7.27
C ARG A 47 -13.16 -1.23 -6.53
N THR A 48 -13.07 -2.21 -5.63
CA THR A 48 -14.18 -2.63 -4.78
C THR A 48 -14.77 -1.45 -3.99
N LEU A 49 -13.92 -0.53 -3.51
CA LEU A 49 -14.37 0.67 -2.80
C LEU A 49 -14.89 1.75 -3.76
N GLN A 50 -14.28 1.92 -4.93
CA GLN A 50 -14.77 2.85 -5.95
C GLN A 50 -16.21 2.54 -6.37
N ASN A 51 -16.53 1.26 -6.52
CA ASN A 51 -17.87 0.82 -6.91
C ASN A 51 -18.93 1.10 -5.84
N LEU A 52 -18.55 1.17 -4.56
CA LEU A 52 -19.48 1.51 -3.46
C LEU A 52 -19.77 3.02 -3.39
N THR A 53 -18.84 3.86 -3.86
CA THR A 53 -19.03 5.32 -3.88
C THR A 53 -19.81 5.84 -5.09
N LEU A 54 -19.96 5.00 -6.13
CA LEU A 54 -20.68 5.32 -7.37
C LEU A 54 -22.09 4.73 -7.42
N ALA A 55 -22.53 4.06 -6.35
CA ALA A 55 -23.85 3.45 -6.20
C ALA A 55 -24.80 4.34 -5.40
#